data_AF-A0A1Z4RT64-F1
#
_entry.id   AF-A0A1Z4RT64-F1
#
_cell.length_a   1.000
_cell.length_b   1.000
_cell.length_c   1.000
_cell.angle_alpha   90.00
_cell.angle_beta   90.00
_cell.angle_gamma   90.00
#
_symmetry.space_group_name_H-M   'P 1'
#
loop_
_entity.id
_entity.type
_entity.pdbx_description
1 polymer ?
#
loop_
_entity_poly.entity_id
_entity_poly.type
_entity_poly.pdbx_seq_one_letter_code
_entity_poly.pdbx_strand_id
1 'polypeptide(L)'
;MIRILIVDDQNFTRQALQALLEAETDFQVVGQATNGIEAIKFLEETVADIILVDLEMPEMNGLTVTKILGKRFPNTKVIIFSSHDDQNSINAAVEAGARGYLLKSTSAQEIVDTIRAIQRGYFQLGPGLFEKLLSHLIHEKEQAAENLTQLESKYAQSMVELEAKIISRNEAERKALYQEINQQISNLKSDFRHGLETFQYKVSNQLKTGLDEANIKFSSSIPNVKKIEMQIDNRNIEQQRYVNTLFTGSKQAIKKLEHQVNAMRYFIILLSIIFVMVNLVLLY
;
A
#
# COMPACT_ATOMS: atom_id res chain seq x y z
N MET A 1 -57.35 -0.27 -49.50
CA MET A 1 -58.13 -0.27 -48.25
C MET A 1 -57.26 -0.82 -47.13
N ILE A 2 -57.19 -0.14 -45.99
CA ILE A 2 -56.52 -0.60 -44.76
C ILE A 2 -57.60 -1.23 -43.88
N ARG A 3 -57.45 -2.53 -43.59
CA ARG A 3 -58.42 -3.28 -42.78
C ARG A 3 -58.10 -3.13 -41.30
N ILE A 4 -59.06 -2.63 -40.55
CA ILE A 4 -58.89 -2.24 -39.16
C ILE A 4 -59.82 -3.05 -38.27
N LEU A 5 -59.26 -3.63 -37.20
CA LEU A 5 -60.02 -4.25 -36.11
C LEU A 5 -59.97 -3.31 -34.89
N ILE A 6 -61.11 -3.05 -34.27
CA ILE A 6 -61.21 -2.23 -33.05
C ILE A 6 -61.47 -3.15 -31.86
N VAL A 7 -60.66 -3.05 -30.81
CA VAL A 7 -60.78 -3.85 -29.60
C VAL A 7 -60.78 -2.93 -28.38
N ASP A 8 -61.93 -2.80 -27.75
CA ASP A 8 -62.14 -1.95 -26.57
C ASP A 8 -63.38 -2.50 -25.86
N ASP A 9 -63.43 -2.52 -24.52
CA ASP A 9 -64.60 -3.02 -23.79
C ASP A 9 -65.74 -2.00 -23.77
N GLN A 10 -65.44 -0.72 -23.99
CA GLN A 10 -66.39 0.38 -23.99
C GLN A 10 -67.10 0.54 -25.35
N ASN A 11 -68.40 0.23 -25.38
CA ASN A 11 -69.21 0.30 -26.60
C ASN A 11 -69.19 1.69 -27.26
N PHE A 12 -69.26 2.77 -26.47
CA PHE A 12 -69.22 4.13 -26.99
C PHE A 12 -67.93 4.42 -27.76
N THR A 13 -66.78 4.01 -27.22
CA THR A 13 -65.46 4.20 -27.85
C THR A 13 -65.36 3.46 -29.17
N ARG A 14 -65.82 2.20 -29.23
CA ARG A 14 -65.82 1.44 -30.48
C ARG A 14 -66.69 2.06 -31.56
N GLN A 15 -67.90 2.53 -31.21
CA GLN A 15 -68.79 3.20 -32.15
C GLN A 15 -68.21 4.52 -32.66
N ALA A 16 -67.60 5.32 -31.77
CA ALA A 16 -66.95 6.58 -32.14
C ALA A 16 -65.76 6.33 -33.09
N LEU A 17 -64.89 5.37 -32.77
CA LEU A 17 -63.77 4.99 -33.63
C LEU A 17 -64.25 4.43 -34.96
N GLN A 18 -65.30 3.59 -34.97
CA GLN A 18 -65.84 3.08 -36.22
C GLN A 18 -66.34 4.20 -37.13
N ALA A 19 -67.16 5.11 -36.61
CA ALA A 19 -67.69 6.22 -37.39
C ALA A 19 -66.57 7.14 -37.93
N LEU A 20 -65.54 7.39 -37.12
CA LEU A 20 -64.37 8.16 -37.53
C LEU A 20 -63.59 7.46 -38.64
N LEU A 21 -63.30 6.16 -38.48
CA LEU A 21 -62.47 5.42 -39.42
C LEU A 21 -63.21 5.13 -40.73
N GLU A 22 -64.51 4.86 -40.69
CA GLU A 22 -65.32 4.62 -41.89
C GLU A 22 -65.61 5.90 -42.70
N ALA A 23 -65.38 7.10 -42.12
CA ALA A 23 -65.41 8.34 -42.88
C ALA A 23 -64.25 8.47 -43.88
N GLU A 24 -63.15 7.75 -43.66
CA GLU A 24 -61.97 7.76 -44.52
C GLU A 24 -62.08 6.72 -45.64
N THR A 25 -62.00 7.18 -46.90
CA THR A 25 -62.19 6.31 -48.08
C THR A 25 -61.15 5.19 -48.23
N ASP A 26 -59.99 5.32 -47.58
CA ASP A 26 -58.91 4.34 -47.62
C ASP A 26 -58.98 3.31 -46.48
N PHE A 27 -59.90 3.45 -45.53
CA PHE A 27 -60.04 2.58 -44.36
C PHE A 27 -61.27 1.68 -44.45
N GLN A 28 -61.21 0.54 -43.77
CA GLN A 28 -62.35 -0.36 -43.60
C GLN A 28 -62.28 -1.02 -42.23
N VAL A 29 -63.30 -0.80 -41.40
CA VAL A 29 -63.45 -1.53 -40.15
C VAL A 29 -63.99 -2.92 -40.48
N VAL A 30 -63.16 -3.95 -40.27
CA VAL A 30 -63.53 -5.34 -40.60
C VAL A 30 -64.24 -6.05 -39.46
N GLY A 31 -64.11 -5.55 -38.24
CA GLY A 31 -64.76 -6.12 -37.06
C GLY A 31 -64.51 -5.31 -35.80
N GLN A 32 -65.16 -5.75 -34.74
CA GLN A 32 -65.01 -5.22 -33.39
C GLN A 32 -64.96 -6.37 -32.38
N ALA A 33 -64.23 -6.17 -31.30
CA ALA A 33 -64.14 -7.10 -30.18
C ALA A 33 -64.18 -6.34 -28.85
N THR A 34 -64.64 -6.99 -27.80
CA THR A 34 -64.77 -6.40 -26.45
C THR A 34 -63.61 -6.76 -25.53
N ASN A 35 -62.79 -7.74 -25.92
CA ASN A 35 -61.63 -8.20 -25.18
C ASN A 35 -60.62 -8.89 -26.10
N GLY A 36 -59.46 -9.23 -25.53
CA GLY A 36 -58.39 -9.87 -26.25
C GLY A 36 -58.65 -11.27 -26.80
N ILE A 37 -59.51 -12.05 -26.13
CA ILE A 37 -59.86 -13.40 -26.56
C ILE A 37 -60.70 -13.34 -27.84
N GLU A 38 -61.70 -12.46 -27.86
CA GLU A 38 -62.52 -12.19 -29.05
C GLU A 38 -61.69 -11.67 -30.21
N ALA A 39 -60.75 -10.76 -29.95
CA ALA A 39 -59.86 -10.22 -30.97
C ALA A 39 -59.00 -11.31 -31.63
N ILE A 40 -58.44 -12.23 -30.84
CA ILE A 40 -57.64 -13.34 -31.36
C ILE A 40 -58.50 -14.29 -32.20
N LYS A 41 -59.69 -14.67 -31.70
CA LYS A 41 -60.63 -15.52 -32.46
C LYS A 41 -61.02 -14.88 -33.78
N PHE A 42 -61.30 -13.57 -33.78
CA PHE A 42 -61.62 -12.83 -34.98
C PHE A 42 -60.47 -12.90 -36.01
N LEU A 43 -59.23 -12.73 -35.56
CA LEU A 43 -58.05 -12.76 -36.43
C LEU A 43 -57.71 -14.15 -36.97
N GLU A 44 -58.22 -15.23 -36.35
CA GLU A 44 -58.11 -16.58 -36.89
C GLU A 44 -58.97 -16.78 -38.15
N GLU A 45 -60.09 -16.06 -38.26
CA GLU A 45 -61.04 -16.18 -39.36
C GLU A 45 -60.92 -15.04 -40.38
N THR A 46 -60.53 -13.84 -39.92
CA THR A 46 -60.53 -12.61 -40.72
C THR A 46 -59.23 -11.84 -40.56
N VAL A 47 -58.61 -11.46 -41.68
CA VAL A 47 -57.34 -10.71 -41.64
C VAL A 47 -57.59 -9.22 -41.45
N ALA A 48 -56.90 -8.62 -40.46
CA ALA A 48 -56.76 -7.18 -40.30
C ALA A 48 -55.29 -6.74 -40.50
N ASP A 49 -55.10 -5.58 -41.10
CA ASP A 49 -53.77 -4.98 -41.32
C ASP A 49 -53.33 -4.21 -40.07
N ILE A 50 -54.28 -3.52 -39.43
CA ILE A 50 -54.08 -2.76 -38.19
C ILE A 50 -55.13 -3.19 -37.17
N ILE A 51 -54.73 -3.23 -35.91
CA ILE A 51 -55.62 -3.43 -34.77
C ILE A 51 -55.43 -2.29 -33.77
N LEU A 52 -56.52 -1.61 -33.41
CA LEU A 52 -56.55 -0.66 -32.31
C LEU A 52 -57.02 -1.40 -31.07
N VAL A 53 -56.19 -1.40 -30.03
CA VAL A 53 -56.42 -2.20 -28.82
C VAL A 53 -56.36 -1.30 -27.60
N ASP A 54 -57.44 -1.30 -26.83
CA ASP A 54 -57.45 -0.71 -25.50
C ASP A 54 -56.55 -1.50 -24.54
N LEU A 55 -55.88 -0.78 -23.63
CA LEU A 55 -54.94 -1.39 -22.71
C LEU A 55 -55.64 -2.22 -21.62
N GLU A 56 -56.79 -1.76 -21.15
CA GLU A 56 -57.52 -2.22 -19.97
C GLU A 56 -58.87 -2.84 -20.36
N MET A 57 -58.84 -4.12 -20.71
CA MET A 57 -60.03 -4.88 -21.05
C MET A 57 -60.19 -6.09 -20.12
N PRO A 58 -61.43 -6.55 -19.85
CA PRO A 58 -61.67 -7.77 -19.10
C PRO A 58 -61.12 -9.00 -19.85
N GLU A 59 -60.96 -10.11 -19.12
CA GLU A 59 -60.51 -11.43 -19.61
C GLU A 59 -59.07 -11.48 -20.13
N MET A 60 -58.73 -10.64 -21.11
CA MET A 60 -57.40 -10.51 -21.68
C MET A 60 -57.12 -9.06 -22.08
N ASN A 61 -56.16 -8.46 -21.39
CA ASN A 61 -55.78 -7.06 -21.56
C ASN A 61 -54.97 -6.79 -22.84
N GLY A 62 -54.84 -5.52 -23.22
CA GLY A 62 -54.20 -5.11 -24.47
C GLY A 62 -52.72 -5.48 -24.57
N LEU A 63 -51.97 -5.45 -23.46
CA LEU A 63 -50.56 -5.88 -23.46
C LEU A 63 -50.40 -7.37 -23.78
N THR A 64 -51.26 -8.20 -23.18
CA THR A 64 -51.23 -9.65 -23.41
C THR A 64 -51.62 -9.98 -24.84
N VAL A 65 -52.66 -9.33 -25.36
CA VAL A 65 -53.06 -9.41 -26.78
C VAL A 65 -51.88 -9.07 -27.68
N THR A 66 -51.25 -7.91 -27.46
CA THR A 66 -50.14 -7.41 -28.28
C THR A 66 -49.00 -8.44 -28.35
N LYS A 67 -48.60 -9.02 -27.21
CA LYS A 67 -47.56 -10.06 -27.14
C LYS A 67 -47.94 -11.32 -27.93
N ILE A 68 -49.21 -11.73 -27.89
CA ILE A 68 -49.70 -12.90 -28.63
C ILE A 68 -49.73 -12.60 -30.13
N LEU A 69 -50.23 -11.42 -30.52
CA LEU A 69 -50.32 -11.01 -31.92
C LEU A 69 -48.94 -10.92 -32.58
N GLY A 70 -47.94 -10.38 -31.88
CA GLY A 70 -46.56 -10.34 -32.39
C GLY A 70 -45.98 -11.72 -32.74
N LYS A 71 -46.48 -12.79 -32.12
CA LYS A 71 -46.05 -14.17 -32.39
C LYS A 71 -46.91 -14.89 -33.42
N ARG A 72 -48.23 -14.72 -33.35
CA ARG A 72 -49.20 -15.48 -34.17
C ARG A 72 -49.61 -14.76 -35.47
N PHE A 73 -49.60 -13.43 -35.46
CA PHE A 73 -50.09 -12.59 -36.55
C PHE A 73 -49.09 -11.45 -36.85
N PRO A 74 -47.85 -11.77 -37.26
CA PRO A 74 -46.77 -10.79 -37.40
C PRO A 74 -47.03 -9.68 -38.44
N ASN A 75 -47.99 -9.90 -39.35
CA ASN A 75 -48.39 -8.92 -40.36
C ASN A 75 -49.43 -7.90 -39.84
N THR A 76 -50.11 -8.19 -38.73
CA THR A 76 -51.09 -7.29 -38.10
C THR A 76 -50.34 -6.33 -37.18
N LYS A 77 -50.45 -5.03 -37.45
CA LYS A 77 -49.76 -3.99 -36.68
C LYS A 77 -50.66 -3.52 -35.54
N VAL A 78 -50.13 -3.55 -34.32
CA VAL A 78 -50.89 -3.19 -33.12
C VAL A 78 -50.68 -1.73 -32.76
N ILE A 79 -51.78 -1.02 -32.54
CA ILE A 79 -51.81 0.34 -31.98
C ILE A 79 -52.51 0.24 -30.63
N ILE A 80 -51.82 0.63 -29.56
CA ILE A 80 -52.46 0.80 -28.26
C ILE A 80 -53.24 2.11 -28.26
N PHE A 81 -54.48 2.08 -27.77
CA PHE A 81 -55.35 3.24 -27.61
C PHE A 81 -55.82 3.33 -26.16
N SER A 82 -55.14 4.14 -25.33
CA SER A 82 -55.34 4.11 -23.87
C SER A 82 -55.65 5.49 -23.28
N SER A 83 -56.32 5.52 -22.13
CA SER A 83 -56.41 6.72 -21.29
C SER A 83 -55.12 7.00 -20.52
N HIS A 84 -54.22 6.02 -20.42
CA HIS A 84 -52.98 6.12 -19.68
C HIS A 84 -51.88 6.74 -20.53
N ASP A 85 -51.16 7.70 -19.95
CA ASP A 85 -50.00 8.33 -20.57
C ASP A 85 -48.72 8.06 -19.76
N ASP A 86 -48.78 7.17 -18.76
CA ASP A 86 -47.64 6.86 -17.90
C ASP A 86 -46.60 6.04 -18.66
N GLN A 87 -45.35 6.22 -18.25
CA GLN A 87 -44.21 5.63 -18.93
C GLN A 87 -44.19 4.11 -18.87
N ASN A 88 -44.60 3.51 -17.76
CA ASN A 88 -44.54 2.06 -17.59
C ASN A 88 -45.47 1.39 -18.61
N SER A 89 -46.66 1.95 -18.80
CA SER A 89 -47.62 1.51 -19.81
C SER A 89 -47.07 1.64 -21.23
N ILE A 90 -46.43 2.77 -21.56
CA ILE A 90 -45.87 3.00 -22.90
C ILE A 90 -44.70 2.03 -23.16
N ASN A 91 -43.76 1.91 -22.22
CA ASN A 91 -42.63 0.98 -22.33
C ASN A 91 -43.12 -0.46 -22.49
N ALA A 92 -44.05 -0.91 -21.65
CA ALA A 92 -44.59 -2.26 -21.71
C ALA A 92 -45.30 -2.55 -23.04
N ALA A 93 -45.98 -1.56 -23.62
CA ALA A 93 -46.61 -1.68 -24.93
C ALA A 93 -45.58 -1.81 -26.06
N VAL A 94 -44.52 -0.99 -26.04
CA VAL A 94 -43.43 -1.07 -27.03
C VAL A 94 -42.70 -2.41 -26.94
N GLU A 95 -42.36 -2.86 -25.73
CA GLU A 95 -41.74 -4.17 -25.49
C GLU A 95 -42.63 -5.34 -25.92
N ALA A 96 -43.95 -5.19 -25.77
CA ALA A 96 -44.92 -6.18 -26.24
C ALA A 96 -44.97 -6.28 -27.78
N GLY A 97 -44.39 -5.32 -28.50
CA GLY A 97 -44.33 -5.29 -29.96
C GLY A 97 -45.35 -4.35 -30.61
N ALA A 98 -45.96 -3.43 -29.85
CA ALA A 98 -46.81 -2.40 -30.42
C ALA A 98 -46.06 -1.56 -31.46
N ARG A 99 -46.77 -1.11 -32.49
CA ARG A 99 -46.28 -0.21 -33.53
C ARG A 99 -46.81 1.21 -33.40
N GLY A 100 -47.79 1.40 -32.51
CA GLY A 100 -48.33 2.70 -32.15
C GLY A 100 -48.78 2.76 -30.71
N TYR A 101 -48.73 3.94 -30.11
CA TYR A 101 -49.40 4.25 -28.84
C TYR A 101 -50.10 5.60 -28.96
N LEU A 102 -51.41 5.61 -28.80
CA LEU A 102 -52.26 6.80 -28.86
C LEU A 102 -53.07 6.94 -27.58
N LEU A 103 -53.35 8.20 -27.21
CA LEU A 103 -54.22 8.49 -26.09
C LEU A 103 -55.68 8.53 -26.53
N LYS A 104 -56.61 8.17 -25.65
CA LYS A 104 -58.05 8.35 -25.91
C LYS A 104 -58.46 9.81 -26.11
N SER A 105 -57.60 10.76 -25.72
CA SER A 105 -57.72 12.20 -25.97
C SER A 105 -57.10 12.67 -27.29
N THR A 106 -56.43 11.79 -28.05
CA THR A 106 -55.83 12.11 -29.36
C THR A 106 -56.91 12.55 -30.34
N SER A 107 -56.60 13.58 -31.14
CA SER A 107 -57.56 14.12 -32.10
C SER A 107 -57.85 13.13 -33.23
N ALA A 108 -59.02 13.28 -33.87
CA ALA A 108 -59.42 12.36 -34.94
C ALA A 108 -58.42 12.32 -36.09
N GLN A 109 -57.92 13.49 -36.51
CA GLN A 109 -56.95 13.61 -37.59
C GLN A 109 -55.64 12.89 -37.26
N GLU A 110 -55.14 13.03 -36.02
CA GLU A 110 -53.92 12.36 -35.57
C GLU A 110 -54.06 10.83 -35.53
N ILE A 111 -55.24 10.31 -35.17
CA ILE A 111 -55.52 8.87 -35.22
C ILE A 111 -55.39 8.37 -36.67
N VAL A 112 -56.03 9.07 -37.61
CA VAL A 112 -55.99 8.74 -39.05
C VAL A 112 -54.56 8.77 -39.58
N ASP A 113 -53.82 9.84 -39.30
CA ASP A 113 -52.44 10.00 -39.77
C ASP A 113 -51.50 8.95 -39.17
N THR A 114 -51.70 8.60 -37.90
CA THR A 114 -50.96 7.53 -37.21
C THR A 114 -51.18 6.18 -37.89
N ILE A 115 -52.42 5.82 -38.19
CA ILE A 115 -52.78 4.57 -38.88
C ILE A 115 -52.08 4.51 -40.25
N ARG A 116 -52.14 5.60 -41.04
CA ARG A 116 -51.47 5.68 -42.35
C ARG A 116 -49.95 5.56 -42.22
N ALA A 117 -49.34 6.20 -41.23
CA ALA A 117 -47.90 6.13 -41.00
C ALA A 117 -47.45 4.72 -40.58
N ILE A 118 -48.18 4.07 -39.67
CA ILE A 118 -47.93 2.68 -39.27
C ILE A 118 -48.11 1.74 -40.45
N GLN A 119 -49.09 2.00 -41.32
CA GLN A 119 -49.26 1.19 -42.52
C GLN A 119 -48.03 1.26 -43.44
N ARG A 120 -47.35 2.40 -43.52
CA ARG A 120 -46.09 2.59 -44.26
C ARG A 120 -44.85 2.02 -43.55
N GLY A 121 -45.00 1.50 -42.34
CA GLY A 121 -43.92 0.86 -41.57
C GLY A 121 -43.24 1.76 -40.53
N TYR A 122 -43.78 2.96 -40.29
CA TYR A 122 -43.27 3.83 -39.23
C TYR A 122 -43.82 3.44 -37.86
N PHE A 123 -43.02 3.64 -36.82
CA PHE A 123 -43.51 3.63 -35.44
C PHE A 123 -44.10 5.01 -35.11
N GLN A 124 -45.18 5.06 -34.33
CA GLN A 124 -45.85 6.32 -33.97
C GLN A 124 -46.19 6.38 -32.48
N LEU A 125 -46.05 7.58 -31.92
CA LEU A 125 -46.52 7.89 -30.57
C LEU A 125 -47.43 9.11 -30.65
N GLY A 126 -48.45 9.11 -29.81
CA GLY A 126 -49.32 10.27 -29.63
C GLY A 126 -48.53 11.51 -29.19
N PRO A 127 -49.08 12.70 -29.40
CA PRO A 127 -48.41 13.96 -29.07
C PRO A 127 -47.93 14.00 -27.61
N GLY A 128 -46.71 14.50 -27.39
CA GLY A 128 -46.13 14.68 -26.06
C GLY A 128 -45.61 13.40 -25.38
N LEU A 129 -45.95 12.22 -25.89
CA LEU A 129 -45.52 10.94 -25.29
C LEU A 129 -44.03 10.68 -25.50
N PHE A 130 -43.49 11.11 -26.65
CA PHE A 130 -42.06 10.93 -26.94
C PHE A 130 -41.18 11.78 -26.03
N GLU A 131 -41.56 13.05 -25.80
CA GLU A 131 -40.88 13.95 -24.87
C GLU A 131 -40.91 13.37 -23.44
N LYS A 132 -42.04 12.80 -23.03
CA LYS A 132 -42.18 12.15 -21.71
C LYS A 132 -41.22 10.96 -21.57
N LEU A 133 -41.14 10.09 -22.58
CA LEU A 133 -40.18 8.98 -22.61
C LEU A 133 -38.73 9.47 -22.54
N LEU A 134 -38.38 10.48 -23.36
CA LEU A 134 -37.02 11.02 -23.39
C LEU A 134 -36.61 11.66 -22.07
N SER A 135 -37.50 12.44 -21.45
CA SER A 135 -37.21 13.15 -20.20
C SER A 135 -36.81 12.18 -19.08
N HIS A 136 -37.42 11.00 -19.03
CA HIS A 136 -37.08 10.00 -18.04
C HIS A 136 -35.78 9.27 -18.36
N LEU A 137 -35.53 8.92 -19.63
CA LEU A 137 -34.27 8.29 -20.04
C LEU A 137 -33.06 9.18 -19.72
N ILE A 138 -33.22 10.49 -19.86
CA ILE A 138 -32.20 11.46 -19.47
C ILE A 138 -32.00 11.43 -17.95
N HIS A 139 -33.09 11.46 -17.17
CA HIS A 139 -33.02 11.45 -15.72
C HIS A 139 -32.41 10.15 -15.14
N GLU A 140 -32.79 8.97 -15.66
CA GLU A 140 -32.20 7.69 -15.26
C GLU A 140 -30.71 7.64 -15.55
N LYS A 141 -30.28 8.17 -16.70
CA LYS A 141 -28.86 8.23 -17.06
C LYS A 141 -28.07 9.14 -16.12
N GLU A 142 -28.64 10.30 -15.76
CA GLU A 142 -28.03 11.22 -14.80
C GLU A 142 -27.91 10.57 -13.41
N GLN A 143 -28.96 9.93 -12.92
CA GLN A 143 -28.94 9.20 -11.65
C GLN A 143 -27.94 8.04 -11.67
N ALA A 144 -27.86 7.27 -12.75
CA ALA A 144 -26.90 6.18 -12.89
C ALA A 144 -25.44 6.71 -12.86
N ALA A 145 -25.17 7.83 -13.51
CA ALA A 145 -23.86 8.48 -13.49
C ALA A 145 -23.51 9.02 -12.09
N GLU A 146 -24.47 9.61 -11.40
CA GLU A 146 -24.28 10.09 -10.02
C GLU A 146 -24.02 8.94 -9.04
N ASN A 147 -24.80 7.86 -9.13
CA ASN A 147 -24.62 6.66 -8.31
C ASN A 147 -23.24 6.01 -8.53
N LEU A 148 -22.77 5.96 -9.78
CA LEU A 148 -21.44 5.44 -10.10
C LEU A 148 -20.33 6.30 -9.47
N THR A 149 -20.47 7.64 -9.57
CA THR A 149 -19.52 8.59 -8.98
C THR A 149 -19.46 8.47 -7.45
N GLN A 150 -20.62 8.32 -6.80
CA GLN A 150 -20.69 8.11 -5.35
C GLN A 150 -20.03 6.79 -4.93
N LEU A 151 -20.24 5.73 -5.70
CA LEU A 151 -19.66 4.43 -5.44
C LEU A 151 -18.13 4.45 -5.58
N GLU A 152 -17.61 5.09 -6.63
CA GLU A 152 -16.17 5.30 -6.84
C GLU A 152 -15.53 6.07 -5.67
N SER A 153 -16.16 7.15 -5.23
CA SER A 153 -15.70 7.94 -4.08
C SER A 153 -15.67 7.11 -2.79
N LYS A 154 -16.71 6.31 -2.54
CA LYS A 154 -16.79 5.42 -1.37
C LYS A 154 -15.69 4.35 -1.38
N TYR A 155 -15.42 3.75 -2.54
CA TYR A 155 -14.32 2.79 -2.69
C TYR A 155 -12.96 3.45 -2.48
N ALA A 156 -12.75 4.64 -3.05
CA ALA A 156 -11.50 5.40 -2.86
C ALA A 156 -11.23 5.69 -1.38
N GLN A 157 -12.25 6.13 -0.62
CA GLN A 157 -12.13 6.35 0.82
C GLN A 157 -11.79 5.06 1.59
N SER A 158 -12.48 3.96 1.26
CA SER A 158 -12.25 2.66 1.91
C SER A 158 -10.84 2.14 1.64
N MET A 159 -10.29 2.37 0.44
CA MET A 159 -8.91 2.01 0.10
C MET A 159 -7.89 2.78 0.93
N VAL A 160 -8.06 4.10 1.09
CA VAL A 160 -7.18 4.93 1.92
C VAL A 160 -7.22 4.48 3.39
N GLU A 161 -8.40 4.15 3.92
CA GLU A 161 -8.53 3.67 5.29
C GLU A 161 -7.85 2.29 5.49
N LEU A 162 -8.01 1.38 4.53
CA LEU A 162 -7.35 0.07 4.55
C LEU A 162 -5.82 0.21 4.50
N GLU A 163 -5.29 1.09 3.64
CA GLU A 163 -3.85 1.36 3.56
C GLU A 163 -3.32 1.90 4.90
N ALA A 164 -3.99 2.88 5.50
CA ALA A 164 -3.61 3.43 6.80
C ALA A 164 -3.63 2.36 7.91
N LYS A 165 -4.60 1.45 7.87
CA LYS A 165 -4.71 0.33 8.83
C LYS A 165 -3.60 -0.70 8.65
N ILE A 166 -3.22 -1.00 7.41
CA ILE A 166 -2.09 -1.91 7.10
C ILE A 166 -0.78 -1.29 7.56
N ILE A 167 -0.54 -0.02 7.26
CA ILE A 167 0.69 0.69 7.66
C ILE A 167 0.82 0.71 9.18
N SER A 168 -0.22 1.15 9.89
CA SER A 168 -0.19 1.23 11.37
C SER A 168 0.02 -0.13 12.03
N ARG A 169 -0.62 -1.20 11.52
CA ARG A 169 -0.41 -2.56 12.01
C ARG A 169 1.02 -3.03 11.79
N ASN A 170 1.56 -2.86 10.58
CA ASN A 170 2.93 -3.25 10.25
C ASN A 170 3.96 -2.47 11.09
N GLU A 171 3.73 -1.18 11.35
CA GLU A 171 4.59 -0.37 12.22
C GLU A 171 4.58 -0.88 13.66
N ALA A 172 3.39 -1.19 14.20
CA ALA A 172 3.26 -1.74 15.55
C ALA A 172 3.97 -3.09 15.70
N GLU A 173 3.78 -4.01 14.74
CA GLU A 173 4.43 -5.32 14.72
C GLU A 173 5.95 -5.19 14.63
N ARG A 174 6.47 -4.31 13.75
CA ARG A 174 7.92 -4.03 13.66
C ARG A 174 8.47 -3.49 14.98
N LYS A 175 7.77 -2.55 15.61
CA LYS A 175 8.22 -1.97 16.89
C LYS A 175 8.28 -3.01 18.01
N ALA A 176 7.29 -3.90 18.09
CA ALA A 176 7.28 -5.00 19.05
C ALA A 176 8.47 -5.95 18.83
N LEU A 177 8.74 -6.33 17.58
CA LEU A 177 9.89 -7.18 17.23
C LEU A 177 11.22 -6.52 17.63
N TYR A 178 11.39 -5.22 17.36
CA TYR A 178 12.59 -4.49 17.79
C TYR A 178 12.76 -4.47 19.31
N GLN A 179 11.67 -4.32 20.06
CA GLN A 179 11.71 -4.37 21.52
C GLN A 179 12.11 -5.75 22.04
N GLU A 180 11.56 -6.81 21.46
CA GLU A 180 11.89 -8.19 21.82
C GLU A 180 13.35 -8.53 21.51
N ILE A 181 13.85 -8.18 20.32
CA ILE A 181 15.26 -8.37 19.95
C ILE A 181 16.17 -7.64 20.94
N ASN A 182 15.87 -6.38 21.27
CA ASN A 182 16.67 -5.61 22.22
C ASN A 182 16.65 -6.23 23.63
N GLN A 183 15.52 -6.79 24.06
CA GLN A 183 15.43 -7.51 25.33
C GLN A 183 16.31 -8.76 25.32
N GLN A 184 16.27 -9.56 24.25
CA GLN A 184 17.11 -10.75 24.11
C GLN A 184 18.60 -10.39 24.12
N ILE A 185 19.01 -9.34 23.39
CA ILE A 185 20.40 -8.84 23.40
C ILE A 185 20.80 -8.41 24.82
N SER A 186 19.91 -7.74 25.56
CA SER A 186 20.18 -7.31 26.93
C SER A 186 20.38 -8.51 27.87
N ASN A 187 19.51 -9.51 27.78
CA ASN A 187 19.61 -10.75 28.56
C ASN A 187 20.93 -11.48 28.25
N LEU A 188 21.27 -11.64 26.97
CA LEU A 188 22.52 -12.28 26.55
C LEU A 188 23.77 -11.55 27.09
N LYS A 189 23.75 -10.20 27.08
CA LYS A 189 24.84 -9.40 27.67
C LYS A 189 24.96 -9.64 29.17
N SER A 190 23.84 -9.75 29.88
CA SER A 190 23.80 -10.06 31.31
C SER A 190 24.38 -11.44 31.59
N ASP A 191 23.95 -12.45 30.84
CA ASP A 191 24.43 -13.83 30.97
C ASP A 191 25.93 -13.93 30.71
N PHE A 192 26.42 -13.24 29.68
CA PHE A 192 27.84 -13.19 29.36
C PHE A 192 28.67 -12.52 30.47
N ARG A 193 28.18 -11.40 31.04
CA ARG A 193 28.83 -10.74 32.18
C ARG A 193 28.92 -11.68 33.39
N HIS A 194 27.81 -12.34 33.73
CA HIS A 194 27.78 -13.28 34.84
C HIS A 194 28.72 -14.48 34.62
N GLY A 195 28.78 -14.99 33.39
CA GLY A 195 29.73 -16.03 32.99
C GLY A 195 31.19 -15.60 33.18
N LEU A 196 31.53 -14.36 32.78
CA LEU A 196 32.87 -13.79 32.98
C LEU A 196 33.22 -13.62 34.46
N GLU A 197 32.31 -13.12 35.28
CA GLU A 197 32.50 -12.99 36.73
C GLU A 197 32.75 -14.35 37.38
N THR A 198 31.96 -15.37 37.00
CA THR A 198 32.13 -16.74 37.47
C THR A 198 33.48 -17.32 37.07
N PHE A 199 33.91 -17.07 35.83
CA PHE A 199 35.23 -17.49 35.33
C PHE A 199 36.36 -16.82 36.12
N GLN A 200 36.30 -15.49 36.29
CA GLN A 200 37.28 -14.73 37.06
C GLN A 200 37.39 -15.24 38.50
N TYR A 201 36.25 -15.50 39.15
CA TYR A 201 36.21 -16.06 40.49
C TYR A 201 36.91 -17.43 40.58
N LYS A 202 36.60 -18.35 39.65
CA LYS A 202 37.22 -19.68 39.60
C LYS A 202 38.73 -19.60 39.40
N VAL A 203 39.20 -18.76 38.47
CA VAL A 203 40.63 -18.56 38.20
C VAL A 203 41.34 -17.99 39.43
N SER A 204 40.78 -16.97 40.06
CA SER A 204 41.35 -16.36 41.26
C SER A 204 41.49 -17.35 42.41
N ASN A 205 40.47 -18.19 42.64
CA ASN A 205 40.53 -19.22 43.67
C ASN A 205 41.58 -20.29 43.36
N GLN A 206 41.64 -20.81 42.13
CA GLN A 206 42.65 -21.81 41.75
C GLN A 206 44.07 -21.28 41.89
N LEU A 207 44.32 -20.03 41.49
CA LEU A 207 45.62 -19.38 41.67
C LEU A 207 45.97 -19.25 43.15
N LYS A 208 45.02 -18.80 43.98
CA LYS A 208 45.23 -18.66 45.43
C LYS A 208 45.56 -20.00 46.08
N THR A 209 44.81 -21.05 45.77
CA THR A 209 45.08 -22.40 46.27
C THR A 209 46.45 -22.90 45.83
N GLY A 210 46.82 -22.72 44.56
CA GLY A 210 48.15 -23.11 44.06
C GLY A 210 49.30 -22.31 44.70
N LEU A 211 49.09 -21.02 44.98
CA LEU A 211 50.03 -20.17 45.71
C LEU A 211 50.20 -20.62 47.17
N ASP A 212 49.11 -20.96 47.85
CA ASP A 212 49.11 -21.45 49.23
C ASP A 212 49.84 -22.81 49.32
N GLU A 213 49.56 -23.74 48.39
CA GLU A 213 50.27 -25.02 48.27
C GLU A 213 51.77 -24.84 48.00
N ALA A 214 52.13 -23.93 47.09
CA ALA A 214 53.53 -23.60 46.81
C ALA A 214 54.23 -23.02 48.04
N ASN A 215 53.57 -22.17 48.81
CA ASN A 215 54.11 -21.56 50.02
C ASN A 215 54.36 -22.59 51.14
N ILE A 216 53.47 -23.58 51.29
CA ILE A 216 53.66 -24.72 52.21
C ILE A 216 54.88 -25.58 51.77
N LYS A 217 55.05 -25.78 50.47
CA LYS A 217 56.20 -26.52 49.92
C LYS A 217 57.53 -25.74 50.03
N PHE A 218 57.46 -24.41 49.97
CA PHE A 218 58.62 -23.53 50.10
C PHE A 218 59.08 -23.40 51.56
N SER A 219 58.15 -23.24 52.50
CA SER A 219 58.43 -23.14 53.94
C SER A 219 59.03 -24.43 54.53
N SER A 220 58.73 -25.59 53.96
CA SER A 220 59.37 -26.87 54.31
C SER A 220 60.80 -27.03 53.76
N SER A 221 61.31 -26.09 52.95
CA SER A 221 62.64 -26.12 52.31
C SER A 221 63.68 -25.18 52.96
N ILE A 222 63.35 -24.53 54.08
CA ILE A 222 64.17 -23.52 54.78
C ILE A 222 65.58 -23.98 55.27
N PRO A 223 65.93 -25.27 55.50
CA PRO A 223 67.28 -25.64 55.96
C PRO A 223 68.44 -25.29 55.00
N ASN A 224 68.18 -25.02 53.72
CA ASN A 224 69.23 -24.83 52.70
C ASN A 224 69.70 -23.38 52.50
N VAL A 225 68.97 -22.37 52.96
CA VAL A 225 69.29 -20.94 52.68
C VAL A 225 70.47 -20.44 53.52
N LYS A 226 70.56 -20.84 54.80
CA LYS A 226 71.65 -20.43 55.72
C LYS A 226 73.06 -20.86 55.26
N LYS A 227 73.15 -21.93 54.48
CA LYS A 227 74.44 -22.46 53.97
C LYS A 227 75.00 -21.63 52.82
N ILE A 228 74.12 -20.95 52.09
CA ILE A 228 74.47 -20.14 50.91
C ILE A 228 74.96 -18.75 51.34
N GLU A 229 74.38 -18.15 52.39
CA GLU A 229 74.82 -16.85 52.93
C GLU A 229 76.28 -16.88 53.40
N MET A 230 76.70 -17.92 54.12
CA MET A 230 78.11 -18.06 54.57
C MET A 230 79.13 -18.13 53.42
N GLN A 231 78.75 -18.65 52.25
CA GLN A 231 79.66 -18.77 51.11
C GLN A 231 79.80 -17.47 50.30
N ILE A 232 78.90 -16.52 50.49
CA ILE A 232 78.90 -15.23 49.79
C ILE A 232 79.79 -14.22 50.53
N ASP A 233 79.69 -14.16 51.86
CA ASP A 233 80.50 -13.24 52.68
C ASP A 233 82.01 -13.46 52.53
N ASN A 234 82.44 -14.72 52.47
CA ASN A 234 83.86 -15.04 52.34
C ASN A 234 84.47 -14.57 50.99
N ARG A 235 83.68 -14.52 49.91
CA ARG A 235 84.15 -14.07 48.59
C ARG A 235 84.34 -12.56 48.49
N ASN A 236 83.55 -11.78 49.22
CA ASN A 236 83.66 -10.31 49.21
C ASN A 236 84.94 -9.80 49.90
N ILE A 237 85.42 -10.50 50.91
CA ILE A 237 86.63 -10.10 51.67
C ILE A 237 87.91 -10.23 50.83
N GLU A 238 88.01 -11.26 49.97
CA GLU A 238 89.18 -11.45 49.11
C GLU A 238 89.26 -10.40 47.98
N GLN A 239 88.13 -10.02 47.39
CA GLN A 239 88.10 -9.00 46.34
C GLN A 239 88.51 -7.61 46.85
N GLN A 240 88.13 -7.23 48.08
CA GLN A 240 88.55 -5.97 48.69
C GLN A 240 90.07 -5.89 48.94
N ARG A 241 90.73 -7.01 49.26
CA ARG A 241 92.20 -7.03 49.42
C ARG A 241 92.94 -6.79 48.11
N TYR A 242 92.44 -7.32 46.99
CA TYR A 242 93.04 -7.15 45.67
C TYR A 242 92.93 -5.72 45.13
N VAL A 243 91.80 -5.06 45.39
CA VAL A 243 91.60 -3.65 44.99
C VAL A 243 92.53 -2.72 45.78
N ASN A 244 92.72 -2.96 47.08
CA ASN A 244 93.58 -2.10 47.92
C ASN A 244 95.07 -2.16 47.57
N THR A 245 95.57 -3.29 47.04
CA THR A 245 96.97 -3.41 46.60
C THR A 245 97.25 -2.71 45.26
N LEU A 246 96.24 -2.54 44.40
CA LEU A 246 96.36 -1.79 43.14
C LEU A 246 96.47 -0.28 43.39
N PHE A 247 95.76 0.26 44.38
CA PHE A 247 95.75 1.70 44.66
C PHE A 247 97.04 2.23 45.33
N THR A 248 97.78 1.40 46.07
CA THR A 248 99.06 1.80 46.67
C THR A 248 100.15 2.02 45.62
N GLY A 249 100.17 1.23 44.54
CA GLY A 249 101.13 1.39 43.43
C GLY A 249 100.94 2.69 42.64
N SER A 250 99.69 3.10 42.39
CA SER A 250 99.41 4.34 41.63
C SER A 250 99.80 5.60 42.43
N LYS A 251 99.63 5.58 43.75
CA LYS A 251 99.94 6.71 44.64
C LYS A 251 101.44 7.03 44.69
N GLN A 252 102.31 6.03 44.56
CA GLN A 252 103.76 6.23 44.47
C GLN A 252 104.19 6.82 43.12
N ALA A 253 103.56 6.43 42.02
CA ALA A 253 103.86 6.95 40.69
C ALA A 253 103.53 8.44 40.56
N ILE A 254 102.40 8.88 41.12
CA ILE A 254 101.98 10.29 41.10
C ILE A 254 102.98 11.18 41.87
N LYS A 255 103.44 10.74 43.04
CA LYS A 255 104.43 11.48 43.86
C LYS A 255 105.76 11.70 43.12
N LYS A 256 106.19 10.75 42.29
CA LYS A 256 107.42 10.82 41.51
C LYS A 256 107.32 11.83 40.37
N LEU A 257 106.16 11.92 39.72
CA LEU A 257 105.83 12.90 38.68
C LEU A 257 105.80 14.33 39.22
N GLU A 258 105.16 14.56 40.37
CA GLU A 258 105.13 15.90 41.01
C GLU A 258 106.54 16.43 41.31
N HIS A 259 107.44 15.56 41.75
CA HIS A 259 108.82 15.96 42.05
C HIS A 259 109.60 16.38 40.79
N GLN A 260 109.43 15.67 39.67
CA GLN A 260 110.06 16.02 38.39
C GLN A 260 109.53 17.33 37.80
N VAL A 261 108.22 17.57 37.90
CA VAL A 261 107.60 18.82 37.43
C VAL A 261 108.13 20.02 38.21
N ASN A 262 108.28 19.90 39.53
CA ASN A 262 108.85 20.96 40.35
C ASN A 262 110.32 21.24 40.03
N ALA A 263 111.14 20.21 39.79
CA ALA A 263 112.53 20.40 39.37
C ALA A 263 112.64 21.17 38.04
N MET A 264 111.76 20.86 37.07
CA MET A 264 111.69 21.60 35.79
C MET A 264 111.32 23.08 36.00
N ARG A 265 110.37 23.38 36.90
CA ARG A 265 110.00 24.77 37.21
C ARG A 265 111.17 25.59 37.73
N TYR A 266 111.98 25.05 38.64
CA TYR A 266 113.16 25.74 39.16
C TYR A 266 114.23 25.98 38.09
N PHE A 267 114.41 25.03 37.16
CA PHE A 267 115.34 25.18 36.05
C PHE A 267 114.94 26.32 35.09
N ILE A 268 113.64 26.43 34.77
CA ILE A 268 113.10 27.51 33.91
C ILE A 268 113.28 28.88 34.57
N ILE A 269 113.06 28.98 35.89
CA ILE A 269 113.27 30.21 36.65
C ILE A 269 114.75 30.62 36.62
N LEU A 270 115.67 29.67 36.83
CA LEU A 270 117.11 29.92 36.78
C LEU A 270 117.55 30.44 35.40
N LEU A 271 117.05 29.83 34.31
CA LEU A 271 117.36 30.26 32.94
C LEU A 271 116.86 31.69 32.66
N SER A 272 115.68 32.03 33.17
CA SER A 272 115.09 33.37 33.04
C SER A 272 115.96 34.42 33.75
N ILE A 273 116.47 34.11 34.94
CA ILE A 273 117.37 35.00 35.70
C ILE A 273 118.69 35.21 34.95
N ILE A 274 119.27 34.15 34.40
CA ILE A 274 120.50 34.21 33.59
C ILE A 274 120.28 35.06 32.34
N PHE A 275 119.15 34.90 31.63
CA PHE A 275 118.83 35.67 30.43
C PHE A 275 118.68 37.17 30.70
N VAL A 276 118.08 37.55 31.83
CA VAL A 276 117.96 38.95 32.26
C VAL A 276 119.34 39.52 32.62
N MET A 277 120.18 38.77 33.35
CA MET A 277 121.54 39.21 33.68
C MET A 277 122.42 39.40 32.44
N VAL A 278 122.35 38.48 31.46
CA VAL A 278 123.12 38.57 30.21
C VAL A 278 122.68 39.77 29.37
N ASN A 279 121.38 40.05 29.27
CA ASN A 279 120.88 41.23 28.55
C ASN A 279 121.24 42.55 29.25
N LEU A 280 121.29 42.58 30.59
CA LEU A 280 121.67 43.78 31.34
C LEU A 280 123.15 44.15 31.13
N VAL A 281 124.02 43.15 30.99
CA VAL A 281 125.47 43.33 30.75
C VAL A 281 125.78 43.72 29.29
N LEU A 282 124.90 43.42 28.33
CA LEU A 282 125.06 43.83 26.93
C LEU A 282 124.59 45.28 26.66
N LEU A 283 123.98 45.95 27.64
CA LEU A 283 123.39 47.30 27.53
C LEU A 283 124.20 48.40 28.25
N TYR A 284 125.36 48.07 28.83
CA TYR A 284 126.33 48.98 29.49
C TYR A 284 127.76 48.64 29.07
#